data_AF-A0A352NB37-F1
#
_entry.id   AF-A0A352NB37-F1
#
_cell.length_a   1.000
_cell.length_b   1.000
_cell.length_c   1.000
_cell.angle_alpha   90.00
_cell.angle_beta   90.00
_cell.angle_gamma   90.00
#
_symmetry.space_group_name_H-M   'P 1'
#
loop_
_entity.id
_entity.type
_entity.pdbx_description
1 polymer ?
#
loop_
_entity_poly.entity_id
_entity_poly.type
_entity_poly.pdbx_seq_one_letter_code
_entity_poly.pdbx_strand_id
1 'polypeptide(L)'
;DPQTGWAYWANLLFPEEATSFLLDQANFATSGIRGDYYYGIKAVANMVANTDGDVSAFWDEAPENHSDLAKQLVDEVRNGLPILGEMAPGQTFSMRGTQYRYLENKGEGNHLIMATGNQFGSAWNTIAGVTSYNGSTLDNNMKNWHNNLPSVIRRQVQPVQKEFIGTGPEAHIGIASWTTNFSGNLSSVIPIVGTPRAFILDFEHPAFTEALKNDFAEVDPNGEKKAFALSLAEFNHLSGPGKAFPTMASRSMWTTPRTLFDTNLPWFIQNVSILGSFNIFNQNGTVARITDGFPALILRDEDGAWNSNI
;
A
#
# COMPACT_ATOMS: atom_id res chain seq x y z
N ASP A 1 -1.15 34.61 8.76
CA ASP A 1 -1.89 35.85 8.44
C ASP A 1 -1.08 36.67 7.44
N PRO A 2 -1.66 37.10 6.30
CA PRO A 2 -0.97 37.90 5.29
C PRO A 2 -0.44 39.27 5.79
N GLN A 3 -0.92 39.77 6.95
CA GLN A 3 -0.51 41.06 7.51
C GLN A 3 0.66 40.97 8.52
N THR A 4 0.96 39.81 9.07
CA THR A 4 2.07 39.61 10.04
C THR A 4 3.30 38.90 9.46
N GLY A 5 3.25 38.49 8.19
CA GLY A 5 4.44 37.98 7.48
C GLY A 5 4.81 36.53 7.77
N TRP A 6 4.00 35.79 8.52
CA TRP A 6 4.22 34.36 8.76
C TRP A 6 3.34 33.54 7.82
N ALA A 7 3.96 32.97 6.78
CA ALA A 7 3.41 31.86 6.03
C ALA A 7 3.91 30.56 6.66
N TYR A 8 3.07 29.90 7.45
CA TYR A 8 3.35 28.54 7.91
C TYR A 8 3.03 27.59 6.76
N TRP A 9 4.05 27.26 5.96
CA TRP A 9 4.01 26.11 5.07
C TRP A 9 5.02 25.09 5.58
N ALA A 10 4.54 24.10 6.35
CA ALA A 10 5.34 22.95 6.73
C ALA A 10 4.99 21.80 5.79
N ASN A 11 5.90 21.48 4.86
CA ASN A 11 5.96 20.16 4.25
C ASN A 11 7.04 19.37 5.01
N LEU A 12 6.84 18.06 5.15
CA LEU A 12 7.96 17.18 5.48
C LEU A 12 8.94 17.27 4.31
N LEU A 13 10.08 17.90 4.54
CA LEU A 13 11.13 18.06 3.53
C LEU A 13 11.97 16.78 3.52
N PHE A 14 12.14 16.20 2.35
CA PHE A 14 13.03 15.05 2.15
C PHE A 14 14.50 15.50 2.22
N PRO A 15 15.45 14.59 2.52
CA PRO A 15 16.87 14.89 2.34
C PRO A 15 17.13 15.51 0.96
N GLU A 16 17.91 16.60 0.93
CA GLU A 16 18.21 17.44 -0.26
C GLU A 16 17.13 18.45 -0.73
N GLU A 17 15.97 18.54 -0.07
CA GLU A 17 15.02 19.64 -0.32
C GLU A 17 15.44 20.91 0.47
N ALA A 18 15.67 22.02 -0.23
CA ALA A 18 16.10 23.28 0.38
C ALA A 18 14.97 23.98 1.15
N THR A 19 15.23 24.35 2.40
CA THR A 19 14.35 25.10 3.33
C THR A 19 14.18 26.58 2.99
N SER A 20 14.27 26.95 1.71
CA SER A 20 14.40 28.32 1.15
C SER A 20 15.83 28.88 1.12
N PHE A 21 16.15 29.58 0.03
CA PHE A 21 17.32 30.44 -0.10
C PHE A 21 16.83 31.88 -0.24
N LEU A 22 17.15 32.75 0.72
CA LEU A 22 16.99 34.19 0.56
C LEU A 22 18.36 34.75 0.15
N LEU A 23 18.46 35.18 -1.11
CA LEU A 23 19.59 35.93 -1.64
C LEU A 23 19.13 37.38 -1.78
N ASP A 24 19.70 38.27 -0.98
CA ASP A 24 19.40 39.70 -1.03
C ASP A 24 20.70 40.48 -1.29
N GLN A 25 20.62 41.45 -2.20
CA GLN A 25 21.73 42.33 -2.54
C GLN A 25 21.56 43.64 -1.77
N ALA A 26 22.34 43.82 -0.71
CA ALA A 26 22.37 45.07 0.04
C ALA A 26 23.48 45.98 -0.48
N ASN A 27 23.12 47.12 -1.08
CA ASN A 27 24.06 48.21 -1.36
C ASN A 27 24.39 48.93 -0.04
N PHE A 28 25.53 48.60 0.56
CA PHE A 28 25.98 49.21 1.82
C PHE A 28 27.10 50.23 1.54
N ALA A 29 26.82 51.53 1.73
CA ALA A 29 27.81 52.58 1.63
C ALA A 29 28.13 53.14 3.03
N THR A 30 29.18 52.61 3.66
CA THR A 30 29.76 53.17 4.89
C THR A 30 31.20 53.61 4.64
N SER A 31 31.67 54.64 5.35
CA SER A 31 33.00 55.23 5.17
C SER A 31 34.10 54.22 5.51
N GLY A 32 34.64 53.53 4.51
CA GLY A 32 35.80 52.66 4.65
C GLY A 32 35.73 51.34 3.90
N ILE A 33 34.55 50.93 3.42
CA ILE A 33 34.37 49.65 2.74
C ILE A 33 33.51 49.85 1.49
N ARG A 34 34.04 49.50 0.31
CA ARG A 34 33.35 49.61 -0.99
C ARG A 34 33.31 48.23 -1.64
N GLY A 35 32.12 47.69 -1.89
CA GLY A 35 31.88 46.44 -2.60
C GLY A 35 30.43 45.98 -2.47
N ASP A 36 30.01 45.06 -3.35
CA ASP A 36 28.75 44.33 -3.21
C ASP A 36 28.90 43.26 -2.12
N TYR A 37 27.99 43.26 -1.15
CA TYR A 37 27.94 42.27 -0.08
C TYR A 37 26.78 41.31 -0.32
N TYR A 38 27.09 40.02 -0.28
CA TYR A 38 26.11 38.94 -0.32
C TYR A 38 26.06 38.31 1.07
N TYR A 39 24.87 38.19 1.65
CA TYR A 39 24.64 37.35 2.82
C TYR A 39 23.64 36.26 2.46
N GLY A 40 23.89 35.04 2.94
CA GLY A 40 22.98 33.91 2.79
C GLY A 40 22.53 33.45 4.17
N ILE A 41 21.22 33.39 4.40
CA ILE A 41 20.66 32.79 5.61
C ILE A 41 20.34 31.32 5.28
N LYS A 42 21.02 30.39 5.96
CA LYS A 42 20.64 28.97 5.97
C LYS A 42 19.76 28.71 7.18
N ALA A 43 18.47 28.55 6.96
CA ALA A 43 17.55 28.10 8.00
C ALA A 43 17.53 26.56 8.03
N VAL A 44 17.92 25.96 9.16
CA VAL A 44 17.72 24.53 9.42
C VAL A 44 16.63 24.45 10.49
N ALA A 45 15.45 23.96 10.13
CA ALA A 45 14.37 23.78 11.10
C ALA A 45 14.61 22.48 11.89
N ASN A 46 14.55 22.57 13.22
CA ASN A 46 14.47 21.43 14.13
C ASN A 46 13.17 21.53 14.93
N MET A 47 12.48 20.42 15.16
CA MET A 47 11.29 20.40 16.02
C MET A 47 11.75 20.43 17.49
N VAL A 48 11.35 21.47 18.22
CA VAL A 48 11.75 21.67 19.63
C VAL A 48 10.74 21.07 20.61
N ALA A 49 9.51 20.77 20.15
CA ALA A 49 8.46 20.13 20.94
C ALA A 49 8.51 18.61 20.79
N ASN A 50 9.01 17.88 21.79
CA ASN A 50 9.19 16.42 21.71
C ASN A 50 8.34 15.61 22.71
N THR A 51 7.59 16.28 23.59
CA THR A 51 6.69 15.61 24.55
C THR A 51 5.21 15.73 24.12
N ASP A 52 4.37 14.81 24.60
CA ASP A 52 2.92 14.86 24.39
C ASP A 52 2.34 16.18 24.92
N GLY A 53 2.91 16.71 26.01
CA GLY A 53 2.49 17.96 26.64
C GLY A 53 2.79 19.20 25.81
N ASP A 54 3.96 19.24 25.15
CA ASP A 54 4.33 20.36 24.27
C ASP A 54 3.45 20.39 23.01
N VAL A 55 3.15 19.21 22.47
CA VAL A 55 2.28 19.07 21.29
C VAL A 55 0.82 19.37 21.66
N SER A 56 0.32 18.90 22.80
CA SER A 56 -1.03 19.26 23.25
C SER A 56 -1.16 20.76 23.49
N ALA A 57 -0.18 21.38 24.15
CA ALA A 57 -0.16 22.82 24.36
C ALA A 57 -0.13 23.61 23.04
N PHE A 58 0.61 23.13 22.03
CA PHE A 58 0.63 23.74 20.70
C PHE A 58 -0.76 23.77 20.03
N TRP A 59 -1.61 22.76 20.27
CA TRP A 59 -2.97 22.70 19.74
C TRP A 59 -4.02 23.38 20.63
N ASP A 60 -3.76 23.46 21.94
CA ASP A 60 -4.69 24.01 22.93
C ASP A 60 -4.60 25.55 23.06
N GLU A 61 -3.45 26.14 22.72
CA GLU A 61 -3.21 27.59 22.88
C GLU A 61 -3.76 28.47 21.74
N ALA A 62 -4.22 27.89 20.63
CA ALA A 62 -4.73 28.67 19.51
C ALA A 62 -6.28 28.59 19.40
N PRO A 63 -6.99 29.72 19.22
CA PRO A 63 -8.43 29.74 18.96
C PRO A 63 -8.80 29.23 17.55
N GLU A 64 -7.85 28.71 16.78
CA GLU A 64 -8.03 28.24 15.42
C GLU A 64 -8.30 26.73 15.38
N ASN A 65 -9.29 26.31 14.58
CA ASN A 65 -9.50 24.89 14.28
C ASN A 65 -8.33 24.37 13.43
N HIS A 66 -7.38 23.69 14.08
CA HIS A 66 -6.31 22.98 13.38
C HIS A 66 -6.85 21.78 12.61
N SER A 67 -6.37 21.56 11.38
CA SER A 67 -6.77 20.41 10.57
C SER A 67 -6.18 19.11 11.12
N ASP A 68 -6.88 17.99 10.95
CA ASP A 68 -6.38 16.65 11.32
C ASP A 68 -5.07 16.32 10.61
N LEU A 69 -4.88 16.86 9.40
CA LEU A 69 -3.64 16.72 8.62
C LEU A 69 -2.44 17.40 9.30
N ALA A 70 -2.64 18.56 9.94
CA ALA A 70 -1.57 19.26 10.65
C ALA A 70 -1.15 18.49 11.91
N LYS A 71 -2.13 17.95 12.66
CA LYS A 71 -1.88 17.10 13.84
C LYS A 71 -1.09 15.86 13.47
N GLN A 72 -1.51 15.19 12.40
CA GLN A 72 -0.82 14.03 11.85
C GLN A 72 0.62 14.32 11.40
N LEU A 73 0.87 15.46 10.74
CA LEU A 73 2.22 15.82 10.32
C LEU A 73 3.16 15.99 11.53
N VAL A 74 2.70 16.61 12.61
CA VAL A 74 3.48 16.79 13.84
C VAL A 74 3.77 15.46 14.51
N ASP A 75 2.79 14.56 14.57
CA ASP A 75 2.98 13.21 15.11
C ASP A 75 3.99 12.39 14.28
N GLU A 76 3.97 12.52 12.96
CA GLU A 76 4.91 11.84 12.05
C GLU A 76 6.34 12.40 12.15
N VAL A 77 6.50 13.72 12.28
CA VAL A 77 7.82 14.33 12.50
C VAL A 77 8.38 13.92 13.87
N ARG A 78 7.53 13.81 14.89
CA ARG A 78 7.94 13.46 16.26
C ARG A 78 8.30 11.99 16.43
N ASN A 79 7.48 11.09 15.89
CA ASN A 79 7.68 9.65 16.05
C ASN A 79 8.59 9.05 14.98
N GLY A 80 8.98 9.85 13.99
CA GLY A 80 9.52 9.35 12.74
C GLY A 80 8.44 8.65 11.94
N LEU A 81 8.66 8.55 10.63
CA LEU A 81 7.87 7.64 9.83
C LEU A 81 8.45 6.20 10.00
N PRO A 82 7.66 5.12 9.86
CA PRO A 82 8.12 3.73 10.07
C PRO A 82 9.24 3.26 9.12
N ILE A 83 10.36 2.80 9.69
CA ILE A 83 11.51 2.25 8.95
C ILE A 83 11.17 0.87 8.38
N LEU A 84 10.80 0.81 7.10
CA LEU A 84 10.27 -0.42 6.49
C LEU A 84 11.31 -1.55 6.43
N GLY A 85 12.60 -1.23 6.39
CA GLY A 85 13.70 -2.19 6.46
C GLY A 85 13.81 -2.96 7.78
N GLU A 86 13.30 -2.42 8.88
CA GLU A 86 13.35 -3.04 10.20
C GLU A 86 12.07 -3.82 10.55
N MET A 87 11.04 -3.72 9.70
CA MET A 87 9.76 -4.35 9.96
C MET A 87 9.80 -5.87 9.71
N ALA A 88 9.22 -6.62 10.63
CA ALA A 88 8.93 -8.03 10.45
C ALA A 88 7.64 -8.22 9.63
N PRO A 89 7.58 -9.21 8.71
CA PRO A 89 6.36 -9.54 7.99
C PRO A 89 5.14 -9.68 8.90
N GLY A 90 4.05 -9.01 8.53
CA GLY A 90 2.77 -9.03 9.25
C GLY A 90 2.59 -7.92 10.27
N GLN A 91 3.66 -7.20 10.64
CA GLN A 91 3.55 -6.00 11.48
C GLN A 91 2.71 -4.93 10.78
N THR A 92 1.87 -4.26 11.56
CA THR A 92 1.04 -3.14 11.09
C THR A 92 1.64 -1.81 11.51
N PHE A 93 1.56 -0.83 10.63
CA PHE A 93 1.99 0.54 10.87
C PHE A 93 0.97 1.52 10.30
N SER A 94 1.05 2.78 10.70
CA SER A 94 0.20 3.84 10.16
C SER A 94 1.06 4.86 9.44
N MET A 95 0.58 5.33 8.30
CA MET A 95 1.23 6.38 7.51
C MET A 95 0.15 7.23 6.86
N ARG A 96 0.16 8.55 7.13
CA ARG A 96 -0.81 9.51 6.58
C ARG A 96 -2.27 9.07 6.72
N GLY A 97 -2.61 8.50 7.88
CA GLY A 97 -3.98 8.17 8.28
C GLY A 97 -4.49 6.84 7.76
N THR A 98 -3.68 6.16 6.95
CA THR A 98 -3.96 4.81 6.50
C THR A 98 -3.10 3.84 7.29
N GLN A 99 -3.74 2.80 7.83
CA GLN A 99 -3.00 1.69 8.43
C GLN A 99 -2.61 0.70 7.31
N TYR A 100 -1.38 0.24 7.37
CA TYR A 100 -0.77 -0.71 6.45
C TYR A 100 -0.25 -1.92 7.21
N ARG A 101 -0.15 -3.03 6.50
CA ARG A 101 0.58 -4.22 6.92
C ARG A 101 1.82 -4.33 6.04
N TYR A 102 2.96 -4.51 6.69
CA TYR A 102 4.20 -4.87 6.03
C TYR A 102 4.14 -6.34 5.58
N LEU A 103 4.42 -6.61 4.30
CA LEU A 103 4.29 -7.96 3.73
C LEU A 103 5.66 -8.62 3.56
N GLU A 104 6.57 -7.99 2.83
CA GLU A 104 7.92 -8.51 2.63
C GLU A 104 8.90 -7.45 2.13
N ASN A 105 10.19 -7.76 2.25
CA ASN A 105 11.27 -7.03 1.61
C ASN A 105 11.43 -7.55 0.17
N LYS A 106 11.31 -6.66 -0.81
CA LYS A 106 11.45 -6.93 -2.25
C LYS A 106 12.89 -6.67 -2.75
N GLY A 107 13.83 -6.35 -1.87
CA GLY A 107 15.22 -6.03 -2.19
C GLY A 107 15.41 -4.60 -2.69
N GLU A 108 16.66 -4.13 -2.73
CA GLU A 108 17.03 -2.80 -3.25
C GLU A 108 16.27 -1.62 -2.59
N GLY A 109 15.92 -1.77 -1.31
CA GLY A 109 15.13 -0.80 -0.57
C GLY A 109 13.64 -0.80 -0.92
N ASN A 110 13.15 -1.80 -1.66
CA ASN A 110 11.74 -1.93 -2.01
C ASN A 110 11.00 -2.82 -1.00
N HIS A 111 9.79 -2.42 -0.64
CA HIS A 111 8.99 -3.02 0.42
C HIS A 111 7.56 -3.21 -0.09
N LEU A 112 7.08 -4.46 -0.07
CA LEU A 112 5.69 -4.77 -0.38
C LEU A 112 4.85 -4.55 0.88
N ILE A 113 3.80 -3.74 0.75
CA ILE A 113 2.86 -3.43 1.82
C ILE A 113 1.42 -3.54 1.29
N MET A 114 0.46 -3.65 2.20
CA MET A 114 -0.96 -3.65 1.88
C MET A 114 -1.74 -2.86 2.91
N ALA A 115 -2.67 -2.01 2.46
CA ALA A 115 -3.57 -1.30 3.36
C ALA A 115 -4.37 -2.30 4.20
N THR A 116 -4.58 -1.99 5.47
CA THR A 116 -5.45 -2.77 6.36
C THR A 116 -6.84 -2.15 6.41
N GLY A 117 -7.84 -2.99 6.64
CA GLY A 117 -9.24 -2.57 6.59
C GLY A 117 -9.75 -2.32 5.17
N ASN A 118 -11.08 -2.25 5.05
CA ASN A 118 -11.75 -2.00 3.79
C ASN A 118 -11.52 -0.55 3.33
N GLN A 119 -10.86 -0.37 2.18
CA GLN A 119 -10.64 0.95 1.60
C GLN A 119 -11.78 1.39 0.67
N PHE A 120 -12.45 0.43 0.04
CA PHE A 120 -13.58 0.66 -0.85
C PHE A 120 -14.29 -0.66 -1.17
N GLY A 121 -15.59 -0.59 -1.45
CA GLY A 121 -16.30 -1.72 -2.05
C GLY A 121 -15.99 -1.81 -3.55
N SER A 122 -15.63 -3.00 -4.04
CA SER A 122 -15.45 -3.24 -5.48
C SER A 122 -15.91 -4.63 -5.90
N ALA A 123 -16.60 -4.67 -7.04
CA ALA A 123 -16.76 -5.88 -7.81
C ALA A 123 -15.44 -6.23 -8.50
N TRP A 124 -15.15 -7.52 -8.70
CA TRP A 124 -13.94 -7.91 -9.45
C TRP A 124 -13.94 -7.30 -10.86
N ASN A 125 -15.04 -7.46 -11.62
CA ASN A 125 -15.23 -6.79 -12.89
C ASN A 125 -16.72 -6.59 -13.23
N THR A 126 -17.06 -5.44 -13.80
CA THR A 126 -18.38 -5.08 -14.34
C THR A 126 -18.31 -4.56 -15.77
N ILE A 127 -17.12 -4.53 -16.36
CA ILE A 127 -16.87 -3.94 -17.69
C ILE A 127 -16.96 -5.05 -18.74
N ALA A 128 -17.92 -4.91 -19.66
CA ALA A 128 -18.12 -5.86 -20.74
C ALA A 128 -16.89 -5.94 -21.67
N GLY A 129 -16.49 -7.15 -22.04
CA GLY A 129 -15.33 -7.40 -22.90
C GLY A 129 -13.98 -7.42 -22.18
N VAL A 130 -13.93 -7.05 -20.90
CA VAL A 130 -12.72 -7.21 -20.06
C VAL A 130 -12.74 -8.60 -19.43
N THR A 131 -11.73 -9.41 -19.76
CA THR A 131 -11.62 -10.82 -19.31
C THR A 131 -10.40 -11.08 -18.42
N SER A 132 -9.66 -10.03 -18.06
CA SER A 132 -8.51 -10.10 -17.16
C SER A 132 -8.56 -8.98 -16.12
N TYR A 133 -7.70 -9.05 -15.10
CA TYR A 133 -7.60 -8.01 -14.09
C TYR A 133 -7.25 -6.65 -14.71
N ASN A 134 -6.37 -6.62 -15.71
CA ASN A 134 -5.88 -5.38 -16.31
C ASN A 134 -7.03 -4.63 -17.00
N GLY A 135 -7.37 -3.44 -16.48
CA GLY A 135 -8.52 -2.65 -16.94
C GLY A 135 -9.88 -3.08 -16.38
N SER A 136 -9.92 -4.07 -15.48
CA SER A 136 -11.13 -4.47 -14.74
C SER A 136 -11.62 -3.37 -13.80
N THR A 137 -12.86 -3.50 -13.30
CA THR A 137 -13.40 -2.63 -12.25
C THR A 137 -12.51 -2.59 -11.01
N LEU A 138 -11.97 -3.74 -10.59
CA LEU A 138 -11.07 -3.80 -9.43
C LEU A 138 -9.76 -3.06 -9.69
N ASP A 139 -9.11 -3.27 -10.82
CA ASP A 139 -7.86 -2.56 -11.20
C ASP A 139 -8.07 -1.04 -11.23
N ASN A 140 -9.16 -0.58 -11.85
CA ASN A 140 -9.49 0.83 -11.90
C ASN A 140 -9.73 1.43 -10.50
N ASN A 141 -10.41 0.70 -9.60
CA ASN A 141 -10.61 1.16 -8.22
C ASN A 141 -9.30 1.21 -7.42
N MET A 142 -8.38 0.25 -7.62
CA MET A 142 -7.05 0.25 -7.01
C MET A 142 -6.23 1.46 -7.47
N LYS A 143 -6.21 1.74 -8.78
CA LYS A 143 -5.57 2.94 -9.36
C LYS A 143 -6.18 4.23 -8.83
N ASN A 144 -7.51 4.31 -8.74
CA ASN A 144 -8.21 5.47 -8.21
C ASN A 144 -7.86 5.72 -6.74
N TRP A 145 -7.81 4.66 -5.92
CA TRP A 145 -7.38 4.78 -4.53
C TRP A 145 -5.94 5.29 -4.43
N HIS A 146 -5.01 4.74 -5.22
CA HIS A 146 -3.64 5.24 -5.29
C HIS A 146 -3.58 6.73 -5.67
N ASN A 147 -4.35 7.15 -6.67
CA ASN A 147 -4.34 8.54 -7.15
C ASN A 147 -4.83 9.54 -6.10
N ASN A 148 -5.64 9.09 -5.14
CA ASN A 148 -6.15 9.87 -4.02
C ASN A 148 -5.23 9.85 -2.78
N LEU A 149 -4.15 9.06 -2.80
CA LEU A 149 -3.15 9.10 -1.72
C LEU A 149 -2.45 10.46 -1.68
N PRO A 150 -1.99 10.90 -0.49
CA PRO A 150 -1.12 12.06 -0.37
C PRO A 150 0.07 11.99 -1.32
N SER A 151 0.45 13.12 -1.92
CA SER A 151 1.54 13.19 -2.91
C SER A 151 2.85 12.60 -2.38
N VAL A 152 3.15 12.79 -1.11
CA VAL A 152 4.33 12.23 -0.44
C VAL A 152 4.39 10.70 -0.50
N ILE A 153 3.25 10.02 -0.35
CA ILE A 153 3.19 8.56 -0.45
C ILE A 153 3.31 8.13 -1.90
N ARG A 154 2.58 8.78 -2.81
CA ARG A 154 2.62 8.48 -4.25
C ARG A 154 4.03 8.62 -4.84
N ARG A 155 4.87 9.50 -4.30
CA ARG A 155 6.27 9.63 -4.74
C ARG A 155 7.10 8.40 -4.40
N GLN A 156 6.89 7.81 -3.23
CA GLN A 156 7.61 6.63 -2.74
C GLN A 156 7.15 5.33 -3.40
N VAL A 157 5.92 5.30 -3.90
CA VAL A 157 5.40 4.17 -4.69
C VAL A 157 6.32 3.94 -5.89
N GLN A 158 6.81 2.72 -6.00
CA GLN A 158 7.62 2.27 -7.12
C GLN A 158 6.73 1.90 -8.31
N PRO A 159 7.20 2.13 -9.53
CA PRO A 159 6.50 1.66 -10.70
C PRO A 159 6.50 0.13 -10.71
N VAL A 160 5.32 -0.45 -10.94
CA VAL A 160 5.12 -1.90 -11.13
C VAL A 160 4.64 -2.17 -12.54
N GLN A 161 4.55 -3.44 -12.93
CA GLN A 161 4.16 -3.81 -14.29
C GLN A 161 2.85 -3.12 -14.73
N LYS A 162 2.83 -2.58 -15.97
CA LYS A 162 1.63 -1.95 -16.54
C LYS A 162 0.47 -2.94 -16.63
N GLU A 163 0.78 -4.16 -17.01
CA GLU A 163 -0.12 -5.30 -17.05
C GLU A 163 0.47 -6.44 -16.23
N PHE A 164 -0.36 -7.04 -15.36
CA PHE A 164 0.02 -8.24 -14.61
C PHE A 164 -0.27 -9.48 -15.45
N ILE A 165 0.66 -10.43 -15.45
CA ILE A 165 0.50 -11.75 -16.07
C ILE A 165 -0.30 -12.68 -15.15
N GLY A 166 -0.92 -13.74 -15.70
CA GLY A 166 -1.64 -14.70 -14.87
C GLY A 166 -2.92 -14.13 -14.26
N THR A 167 -3.50 -13.14 -14.93
CA THR A 167 -4.71 -12.45 -14.46
C THR A 167 -5.89 -12.59 -15.42
N GLY A 168 -5.70 -13.30 -16.53
CA GLY A 168 -6.74 -13.65 -17.50
C GLY A 168 -6.96 -15.17 -17.64
N PRO A 169 -7.54 -15.61 -18.77
CA PRO A 169 -7.89 -17.00 -19.01
C PRO A 169 -6.74 -18.01 -18.89
N GLU A 170 -5.50 -17.57 -19.08
CA GLU A 170 -4.28 -18.38 -18.92
C GLU A 170 -4.02 -18.84 -17.48
N ALA A 171 -4.62 -18.17 -16.49
CA ALA A 171 -4.52 -18.51 -15.07
C ALA A 171 -5.70 -19.34 -14.55
N HIS A 172 -6.75 -19.52 -15.37
CA HIS A 172 -7.95 -20.22 -14.93
C HIS A 172 -7.65 -21.68 -14.59
N ILE A 173 -8.28 -22.16 -13.52
CA ILE A 173 -8.20 -23.57 -13.15
C ILE A 173 -9.36 -24.27 -13.85
N GLY A 174 -9.03 -25.12 -14.81
CA GLY A 174 -9.99 -25.90 -15.59
C GLY A 174 -10.65 -27.02 -14.80
N ILE A 175 -11.47 -26.70 -13.79
CA ILE A 175 -12.27 -27.71 -13.08
C ILE A 175 -13.61 -27.85 -13.79
N ALA A 176 -13.65 -28.74 -14.80
CA ALA A 176 -14.85 -29.01 -15.58
C ALA A 176 -16.01 -29.53 -14.71
N SER A 177 -17.15 -28.83 -14.76
CA SER A 177 -18.51 -29.30 -14.38
C SER A 177 -18.78 -29.73 -12.92
N TRP A 178 -18.66 -28.83 -11.94
CA TRP A 178 -19.15 -29.11 -10.57
C TRP A 178 -19.97 -27.97 -9.93
N THR A 179 -20.45 -27.00 -10.73
CA THR A 179 -20.93 -25.70 -10.23
C THR A 179 -22.44 -25.53 -10.07
N THR A 180 -23.26 -26.59 -10.10
CA THR A 180 -24.72 -26.35 -9.98
C THR A 180 -25.29 -26.51 -8.58
N ASN A 181 -24.68 -27.23 -7.63
CA ASN A 181 -25.18 -27.32 -6.24
C ASN A 181 -24.15 -27.96 -5.29
N PHE A 182 -23.12 -27.23 -4.84
CA PHE A 182 -22.24 -27.76 -3.79
C PHE A 182 -22.50 -27.07 -2.45
N SER A 183 -23.18 -27.76 -1.54
CA SER A 183 -23.20 -27.51 -0.09
C SER A 183 -22.20 -28.46 0.59
N GLY A 184 -20.90 -28.24 0.35
CA GLY A 184 -19.84 -29.12 0.85
C GLY A 184 -18.47 -28.44 0.91
N ASN A 185 -17.53 -29.06 1.64
CA ASN A 185 -16.21 -28.53 1.93
C ASN A 185 -15.32 -28.49 0.66
N LEU A 186 -14.93 -27.29 0.22
CA LEU A 186 -14.10 -27.04 -0.98
C LEU A 186 -12.72 -27.74 -0.95
N SER A 187 -12.32 -28.29 0.19
CA SER A 187 -11.06 -29.04 0.36
C SER A 187 -10.91 -30.30 -0.52
N SER A 188 -11.99 -30.80 -1.14
CA SER A 188 -11.92 -31.94 -2.07
C SER A 188 -11.72 -31.54 -3.54
N VAL A 189 -11.81 -30.24 -3.84
CA VAL A 189 -11.78 -29.71 -5.22
C VAL A 189 -10.54 -28.84 -5.45
N ILE A 190 -10.04 -28.19 -4.41
CA ILE A 190 -8.85 -27.33 -4.48
C ILE A 190 -7.65 -28.10 -3.90
N PRO A 191 -6.56 -28.29 -4.67
CA PRO A 191 -5.35 -28.91 -4.14
C PRO A 191 -4.73 -28.03 -3.06
N ILE A 192 -4.61 -28.57 -1.85
CA ILE A 192 -4.14 -27.87 -0.64
C ILE A 192 -3.09 -28.70 0.08
N VAL A 193 -2.12 -28.03 0.71
CA VAL A 193 -1.08 -28.66 1.52
C VAL A 193 -1.15 -28.19 2.96
N GLY A 194 -0.90 -29.12 3.88
CA GLY A 194 -0.88 -28.86 5.32
C GLY A 194 -2.27 -28.64 5.96
N THR A 195 -2.24 -28.38 7.26
CA THR A 195 -3.42 -27.97 8.04
C THR A 195 -3.20 -26.57 8.60
N PRO A 196 -4.23 -25.69 8.61
CA PRO A 196 -5.64 -25.95 8.29
C PRO A 196 -5.95 -25.96 6.78
N ARG A 197 -7.02 -26.67 6.40
CA ARG A 197 -7.46 -26.83 4.99
C ARG A 197 -7.78 -25.46 4.36
N ALA A 198 -7.44 -25.29 3.09
CA ALA A 198 -7.67 -24.07 2.29
C ALA A 198 -6.90 -22.81 2.77
N PHE A 199 -5.90 -22.97 3.64
CA PHE A 199 -4.98 -21.88 3.97
C PHE A 199 -3.81 -21.77 2.99
N ILE A 200 -3.14 -22.90 2.69
CA ILE A 200 -2.05 -22.99 1.72
C ILE A 200 -2.49 -23.89 0.55
N LEU A 201 -2.31 -23.39 -0.67
CA LEU A 201 -2.60 -24.09 -1.92
C LEU A 201 -1.37 -24.90 -2.36
N ASP A 202 -1.62 -26.09 -2.88
CA ASP A 202 -0.58 -26.99 -3.40
C ASP A 202 -0.23 -26.60 -4.84
N PHE A 203 0.67 -25.62 -5.00
CA PHE A 203 1.09 -25.14 -6.32
C PHE A 203 1.90 -26.17 -7.13
N GLU A 204 2.32 -27.29 -6.53
CA GLU A 204 2.91 -28.41 -7.26
C GLU A 204 1.84 -29.25 -7.99
N HIS A 205 0.56 -29.09 -7.62
CA HIS A 205 -0.51 -29.79 -8.28
C HIS A 205 -0.69 -29.28 -9.73
N PRO A 206 -0.80 -30.18 -10.74
CA PRO A 206 -0.87 -29.82 -12.16
C PRO A 206 -2.13 -29.03 -12.57
N ALA A 207 -3.04 -28.75 -11.63
CA ALA A 207 -4.22 -27.92 -11.86
C ALA A 207 -3.86 -26.42 -11.87
N PHE A 208 -2.77 -26.02 -11.20
CA PHE A 208 -2.32 -24.63 -11.18
C PHE A 208 -1.38 -24.36 -12.36
N THR A 209 -1.74 -23.40 -13.20
CA THR A 209 -0.96 -23.05 -14.39
C THR A 209 0.31 -22.28 -14.01
N GLU A 210 1.33 -22.31 -14.87
CA GLU A 210 2.54 -21.49 -14.69
C GLU A 210 2.22 -20.00 -14.64
N ALA A 211 1.25 -19.54 -15.42
CA ALA A 211 0.86 -18.13 -15.42
C ALA A 211 0.33 -17.70 -14.04
N LEU A 212 -0.53 -18.52 -13.42
CA LEU A 212 -1.03 -18.27 -12.07
C LEU A 212 0.10 -18.26 -11.04
N LYS A 213 0.99 -19.26 -11.10
CA LYS A 213 2.07 -19.44 -10.11
C LYS A 213 3.11 -18.32 -10.16
N ASN A 214 3.29 -17.69 -11.32
CA ASN A 214 4.27 -16.63 -11.53
C ASN A 214 3.65 -15.21 -11.51
N ASP A 215 2.38 -15.06 -11.15
CA ASP A 215 1.72 -13.75 -10.99
C ASP A 215 2.23 -13.05 -9.71
N PHE A 216 3.37 -12.38 -9.80
CA PHE A 216 3.93 -11.54 -8.74
C PHE A 216 4.10 -10.10 -9.23
N ALA A 217 3.75 -9.14 -8.37
CA ALA A 217 4.05 -7.74 -8.59
C ALA A 217 5.53 -7.51 -8.33
N GLU A 218 6.20 -6.92 -9.32
CA GLU A 218 7.62 -6.62 -9.30
C GLU A 218 7.82 -5.15 -9.65
N VAL A 219 8.93 -4.58 -9.17
CA VAL A 219 9.34 -3.26 -9.62
C VAL A 219 9.71 -3.34 -11.10
N ASP A 220 9.06 -2.52 -11.91
CA ASP A 220 9.36 -2.36 -13.33
C ASP A 220 9.66 -0.89 -13.58
N PRO A 221 10.92 -0.51 -13.87
CA PRO A 221 11.28 0.87 -14.16
C PRO A 221 10.50 1.51 -15.32
N ASN A 222 9.96 0.70 -16.24
CA ASN A 222 9.12 1.15 -17.37
C ASN A 222 7.62 1.01 -17.08
N GLY A 223 7.27 0.64 -15.85
CA GLY A 223 5.95 0.34 -15.36
C GLY A 223 5.09 1.58 -15.07
N GLU A 224 4.13 1.40 -14.17
CA GLU A 224 3.21 2.42 -13.69
C GLU A 224 3.24 2.48 -12.16
N LYS A 225 3.30 3.69 -11.58
CA LYS A 225 3.09 3.87 -10.15
C LYS A 225 1.60 3.76 -9.84
N LYS A 226 1.19 2.62 -9.29
CA LYS A 226 -0.21 2.30 -8.97
C LYS A 226 -0.30 1.38 -7.76
N ALA A 227 -1.47 1.35 -7.14
CA ALA A 227 -1.85 0.26 -6.26
C ALA A 227 -2.45 -0.90 -7.06
N PHE A 228 -2.43 -2.08 -6.46
CA PHE A 228 -2.94 -3.30 -7.07
C PHE A 228 -3.54 -4.24 -6.02
N ALA A 229 -4.45 -5.13 -6.44
CA ALA A 229 -4.85 -6.26 -5.62
C ALA A 229 -3.75 -7.32 -5.63
N LEU A 230 -3.47 -7.96 -4.49
CA LEU A 230 -2.54 -9.09 -4.45
C LEU A 230 -3.06 -10.27 -5.30
N SER A 231 -2.17 -11.03 -5.91
CA SER A 231 -2.49 -12.26 -6.64
C SER A 231 -2.75 -13.42 -5.68
N LEU A 232 -3.30 -14.51 -6.24
CA LEU A 232 -3.38 -15.77 -5.50
C LEU A 232 -2.00 -16.29 -5.13
N ALA A 233 -1.01 -16.14 -6.00
CA ALA A 233 0.36 -16.57 -5.76
C ALA A 233 1.03 -15.79 -4.63
N GLU A 234 0.86 -14.48 -4.59
CA GLU A 234 1.34 -13.62 -3.51
C GLU A 234 0.68 -14.00 -2.19
N PHE A 235 -0.65 -14.17 -2.14
CA PHE A 235 -1.30 -14.61 -0.91
C PHE A 235 -0.80 -15.98 -0.44
N ASN A 236 -0.53 -16.92 -1.35
CA ASN A 236 0.02 -18.23 -1.00
C ASN A 236 1.44 -18.11 -0.45
N HIS A 237 2.32 -17.35 -1.11
CA HIS A 237 3.72 -17.10 -0.71
C HIS A 237 3.85 -16.35 0.62
N LEU A 238 2.95 -15.39 0.85
CA LEU A 238 2.92 -14.58 2.07
C LEU A 238 2.25 -15.28 3.26
N SER A 239 1.82 -16.53 3.10
CA SER A 239 1.12 -17.29 4.12
C SER A 239 1.95 -18.42 4.70
N GLY A 240 1.82 -18.63 6.01
CA GLY A 240 2.53 -19.65 6.76
C GLY A 240 3.51 -19.08 7.80
N PRO A 241 4.09 -19.93 8.66
CA PRO A 241 4.92 -19.49 9.78
C PRO A 241 6.05 -18.55 9.35
N GLY A 242 6.19 -17.42 10.05
CA GLY A 242 7.22 -16.40 9.77
C GLY A 242 6.94 -15.50 8.56
N LYS A 243 5.76 -15.59 7.94
CA LYS A 243 5.33 -14.73 6.83
C LYS A 243 4.30 -13.70 7.27
N ALA A 244 3.88 -12.82 6.36
CA ALA A 244 2.94 -11.73 6.64
C ALA A 244 1.55 -12.19 7.11
N PHE A 245 1.19 -13.42 6.75
CA PHE A 245 0.01 -14.12 7.21
C PHE A 245 0.43 -15.42 7.91
N PRO A 246 0.88 -15.39 9.18
CA PRO A 246 1.38 -16.59 9.85
C PRO A 246 0.29 -17.63 10.14
N THR A 247 -0.96 -17.18 10.25
CA THR A 247 -2.12 -18.02 10.54
C THR A 247 -3.29 -17.67 9.63
N MET A 248 -4.24 -18.60 9.49
CA MET A 248 -5.47 -18.34 8.75
C MET A 248 -6.18 -17.07 9.28
N ALA A 249 -6.34 -16.94 10.60
CA ALA A 249 -6.97 -15.76 11.21
C ALA A 249 -6.24 -14.44 10.88
N SER A 250 -4.91 -14.46 10.76
CA SER A 250 -4.14 -13.27 10.39
C SER A 250 -4.43 -12.78 8.96
N ARG A 251 -4.94 -13.66 8.10
CA ARG A 251 -5.39 -13.39 6.72
C ARG A 251 -6.90 -13.15 6.64
N SER A 252 -7.61 -13.07 7.76
CA SER A 252 -9.07 -12.89 7.79
C SER A 252 -9.48 -11.53 7.24
N MET A 253 -9.79 -11.49 5.95
CA MET A 253 -10.25 -10.32 5.22
C MET A 253 -11.25 -10.77 4.15
N TRP A 254 -12.23 -9.94 3.82
CA TRP A 254 -13.18 -10.23 2.74
C TRP A 254 -12.68 -9.62 1.43
N THR A 255 -11.58 -10.14 0.91
CA THR A 255 -10.97 -9.60 -0.30
C THR A 255 -10.89 -10.60 -1.43
N THR A 256 -10.72 -10.05 -2.63
CA THR A 256 -10.66 -10.78 -3.89
C THR A 256 -9.27 -10.56 -4.50
N PRO A 257 -8.46 -11.62 -4.69
CA PRO A 257 -7.19 -11.50 -5.39
C PRO A 257 -7.38 -11.03 -6.85
N ARG A 258 -6.34 -10.46 -7.45
CA ARG A 258 -6.37 -10.11 -8.89
C ARG A 258 -6.52 -11.34 -9.80
N THR A 259 -5.99 -12.48 -9.40
CA THR A 259 -6.09 -13.75 -10.12
C THR A 259 -7.53 -14.27 -10.10
N LEU A 260 -8.10 -14.57 -11.28
CA LEU A 260 -9.41 -15.24 -11.40
C LEU A 260 -9.31 -16.76 -11.21
N PHE A 261 -10.37 -17.37 -10.68
CA PHE A 261 -10.49 -18.83 -10.67
C PHE A 261 -10.94 -19.34 -12.04
N ASP A 262 -12.02 -18.74 -12.58
CA ASP A 262 -12.46 -18.91 -13.97
C ASP A 262 -13.08 -17.61 -14.51
N THR A 263 -13.64 -17.67 -15.72
CA THR A 263 -14.23 -16.52 -16.43
C THR A 263 -15.31 -15.77 -15.63
N ASN A 264 -16.03 -16.45 -14.73
CA ASN A 264 -17.15 -15.88 -13.98
C ASN A 264 -16.91 -15.88 -12.47
N LEU A 265 -16.02 -16.74 -11.98
CA LEU A 265 -15.80 -17.02 -10.58
C LEU A 265 -14.48 -16.41 -10.11
N PRO A 266 -14.51 -15.40 -9.23
CA PRO A 266 -13.30 -14.93 -8.59
C PRO A 266 -12.91 -15.82 -7.41
N TRP A 267 -11.61 -15.85 -7.11
CA TRP A 267 -11.11 -16.26 -5.81
C TRP A 267 -11.50 -15.26 -4.74
N PHE A 268 -11.73 -15.69 -3.51
CA PHE A 268 -11.82 -14.77 -2.40
C PHE A 268 -11.27 -15.37 -1.12
N ILE A 269 -10.89 -14.50 -0.20
CA ILE A 269 -10.48 -14.85 1.15
C ILE A 269 -11.71 -14.65 2.06
N GLN A 270 -12.02 -15.66 2.88
CA GLN A 270 -13.18 -15.58 3.78
C GLN A 270 -12.86 -14.77 5.04
N ASN A 271 -13.79 -13.93 5.48
CA ASN A 271 -13.81 -13.36 6.83
C ASN A 271 -14.93 -13.97 7.70
N VAL A 272 -15.57 -15.05 7.25
CA VAL A 272 -16.63 -15.78 7.96
C VAL A 272 -16.39 -17.28 7.88
N SER A 273 -16.99 -18.03 8.80
CA SER A 273 -16.86 -19.49 8.92
C SER A 273 -15.40 -19.93 9.13
N ILE A 274 -14.65 -20.13 8.05
CA ILE A 274 -13.24 -20.53 8.09
C ILE A 274 -12.39 -19.30 7.79
N LEU A 275 -12.21 -18.45 8.81
CA LEU A 275 -11.52 -17.15 8.72
C LEU A 275 -10.14 -17.24 8.06
N GLY A 276 -9.98 -16.55 6.93
CA GLY A 276 -8.75 -16.43 6.14
C GLY A 276 -8.48 -17.57 5.16
N SER A 277 -9.42 -18.49 4.95
CA SER A 277 -9.30 -19.54 3.94
C SER A 277 -9.59 -19.03 2.52
N PHE A 278 -8.94 -19.64 1.53
CA PHE A 278 -9.27 -19.47 0.12
C PHE A 278 -10.58 -20.16 -0.21
N ASN A 279 -11.48 -19.45 -0.89
CA ASN A 279 -12.79 -19.94 -1.28
C ASN A 279 -13.17 -19.46 -2.68
N ILE A 280 -14.22 -20.07 -3.24
CA ILE A 280 -14.85 -19.72 -4.51
C ILE A 280 -16.36 -19.62 -4.28
N PHE A 281 -17.02 -18.56 -4.76
CA PHE A 281 -18.45 -18.36 -4.53
C PHE A 281 -19.26 -19.15 -5.57
N ASN A 282 -19.99 -20.18 -5.12
CA ASN A 282 -20.79 -21.05 -6.00
C ASN A 282 -22.30 -20.69 -6.04
N GLN A 283 -22.74 -19.63 -5.36
CA GLN A 283 -24.13 -19.13 -5.49
C GLN A 283 -24.12 -17.91 -6.42
N ASN A 284 -24.44 -18.12 -7.71
CA ASN A 284 -24.42 -17.10 -8.76
C ASN A 284 -23.17 -16.22 -8.71
N GLY A 285 -22.01 -16.87 -8.88
CA GLY A 285 -20.71 -16.23 -8.91
C GLY A 285 -20.59 -15.29 -10.11
N THR A 286 -20.90 -14.04 -9.86
CA THR A 286 -20.71 -12.96 -10.80
C THR A 286 -19.47 -12.20 -10.35
N VAL A 287 -18.54 -11.98 -11.27
CA VAL A 287 -17.48 -10.96 -11.16
C VAL A 287 -18.02 -9.58 -10.72
N ALA A 288 -19.33 -9.34 -10.84
CA ALA A 288 -20.04 -8.16 -10.37
C ALA A 288 -20.31 -8.11 -8.84
N ARG A 289 -20.02 -9.17 -8.07
CA ARG A 289 -20.26 -9.18 -6.62
C ARG A 289 -19.26 -8.28 -5.89
N ILE A 290 -19.77 -7.37 -5.06
CA ILE A 290 -18.95 -6.41 -4.32
C ILE A 290 -18.24 -7.11 -3.15
N THR A 291 -16.93 -6.88 -3.07
CA THR A 291 -16.03 -7.28 -1.99
C THR A 291 -15.24 -6.08 -1.51
N ASP A 292 -14.45 -6.26 -0.44
CA ASP A 292 -13.65 -5.18 0.12
C ASP A 292 -12.30 -5.09 -0.59
N GLY A 293 -11.93 -3.85 -0.94
CA GLY A 293 -10.66 -3.52 -1.56
C GLY A 293 -9.56 -3.35 -0.51
N PHE A 294 -8.48 -4.12 -0.67
CA PHE A 294 -7.26 -4.04 0.14
C PHE A 294 -6.07 -3.78 -0.79
N PRO A 295 -5.80 -2.51 -1.14
CA PRO A 295 -4.76 -2.16 -2.09
C PRO A 295 -3.36 -2.45 -1.54
N ALA A 296 -2.52 -3.05 -2.38
CA ALA A 296 -1.11 -3.24 -2.15
C ALA A 296 -0.26 -2.23 -2.93
N LEU A 297 0.92 -1.94 -2.40
CA LEU A 297 1.90 -1.02 -2.96
C LEU A 297 3.30 -1.62 -2.78
N ILE A 298 4.19 -1.35 -3.74
CA ILE A 298 5.63 -1.44 -3.49
C ILE A 298 6.12 -0.03 -3.19
N LEU A 299 6.61 0.20 -1.98
CA LEU A 299 7.25 1.46 -1.59
C LEU A 299 8.76 1.28 -1.62
N ARG A 300 9.48 2.36 -1.91
CA ARG A 300 10.92 2.41 -1.69
C ARG A 300 11.24 3.22 -0.44
N ASP A 301 12.05 2.63 0.41
CA ASP A 301 12.74 3.32 1.49
C ASP A 301 13.76 4.26 0.82
N GLU A 302 13.52 5.58 0.85
CA GLU A 302 14.43 6.53 0.21
C GLU A 302 15.72 6.61 1.03
N ASP A 303 16.86 6.43 0.36
CA ASP A 303 18.24 6.41 0.88
C ASP A 303 18.51 7.48 1.96
N GLY A 304 18.14 7.21 3.22
CA GLY A 304 18.39 8.09 4.36
C GLY A 304 17.22 8.89 4.93
N ALA A 305 16.01 8.83 4.36
CA ALA A 305 14.85 9.54 4.94
C ALA A 305 14.30 8.85 6.21
N TRP A 306 14.68 7.59 6.43
CA TRP A 306 14.16 6.71 7.49
C TRP A 306 15.28 6.06 8.31
N ASN A 307 16.52 6.46 8.08
CA ASN A 307 17.65 5.86 8.77
C ASN A 307 17.75 6.51 10.15
N SER A 308 17.54 5.70 11.20
CA SER A 308 17.86 6.03 12.59
C SER A 308 19.38 6.08 12.80
N ASN A 309 20.10 6.90 12.03
CA ASN A 309 21.48 7.24 12.38
C ASN A 309 21.45 8.28 13.52
N ILE A 310 21.13 7.78 14.72
CA ILE A 310 21.60 8.32 15.99
C ILE A 310 22.78 7.46 16.45
#